data_AF-A0A2S9GJL9-F1
#
_entry.id   AF-A0A2S9GJL9-F1
#
_cell.length_a   1.000
_cell.length_b   1.000
_cell.length_c   1.000
_cell.angle_alpha   90.00
_cell.angle_beta   90.00
_cell.angle_gamma   90.00
#
_symmetry.space_group_name_H-M   'P 1'
#
loop_
_entity.id
_entity.type
_entity.pdbx_description
1 polymer ?
#
loop_
_entity_poly.entity_id
_entity_poly.type
_entity_poly.pdbx_seq_one_letter_code
_entity_poly.pdbx_strand_id
1 'polypeptide(L)' 'GLLGISDLLLRASVMSTYLSKDWGQDWGSLRRFETIVEAQPAELDLGTTTHSGLWSPGSMRYQP' A
#
# COMPACT_ATOMS: atom_id res chain seq x y z
N GLY A 1 -9.04 2.31 0.31
CA GLY A 1 -7.97 3.05 -0.39
C GLY A 1 -6.61 2.45 -0.06
N LEU A 2 -5.52 2.89 -0.72
CA LEU A 2 -4.18 2.28 -0.61
C LEU A 2 -3.63 2.26 0.83
N LEU A 3 -3.99 3.25 1.65
CA LEU A 3 -3.56 3.33 3.06
C LEU A 3 -4.08 2.17 3.93
N GLY A 4 -5.19 1.53 3.53
CA GLY A 4 -5.75 0.41 4.29
C GLY A 4 -4.84 -0.82 4.34
N ILE A 5 -3.94 -0.99 3.37
CA ILE A 5 -2.98 -2.11 3.36
C ILE A 5 -1.72 -1.74 4.14
N SER A 6 -1.18 -0.53 3.92
CA SER A 6 0.03 -0.08 4.61
C SER A 6 -0.17 0.06 6.12
N ASP A 7 -1.31 0.58 6.56
CA ASP A 7 -1.57 0.83 7.99
C ASP A 7 -1.72 -0.47 8.79
N LEU A 8 -2.16 -1.56 8.15
CA LEU A 8 -2.31 -2.87 8.79
C LEU A 8 -1.00 -3.67 8.87
N LEU A 9 -0.08 -3.47 7.92
CA LEU A 9 1.12 -4.29 7.79
C LEU A 9 2.40 -3.57 8.22
N LEU A 10 2.40 -2.23 8.18
CA LEU A 10 3.60 -1.41 8.32
C LEU A 10 3.44 -0.38 9.43
N ARG A 11 4.53 -0.11 10.13
CA ARG A 11 4.66 1.01 11.06
C ARG A 11 5.29 2.20 10.35
N ALA A 12 4.63 3.36 10.40
CA ALA A 12 5.13 4.60 9.81
C ALA A 12 5.88 5.47 10.82
N SER A 13 7.06 5.97 10.44
CA SER A 13 7.85 6.93 11.22
C SER A 13 8.20 8.15 10.36
N VAL A 14 7.98 9.37 10.87
CA VAL A 14 8.34 10.62 10.17
C VAL A 14 9.85 10.85 10.25
N MET A 15 10.47 11.21 9.13
CA MET A 15 11.90 11.49 9.02
C MET A 15 12.18 13.00 9.03
N SER A 16 13.31 13.41 9.59
CA SER A 16 13.79 14.80 9.52
C SER A 16 14.32 15.10 8.12
N THR A 17 13.71 16.06 7.43
CA THR A 17 14.01 16.37 6.03
C THR A 17 14.01 17.87 5.76
N TYR A 18 14.89 18.32 4.88
CA TYR A 18 15.11 19.73 4.58
C TYR A 18 15.14 19.98 3.08
N LEU A 19 14.65 21.15 2.67
CA LEU A 19 14.76 21.60 1.29
C LEU A 19 16.09 22.34 1.09
N SER A 20 16.86 21.91 0.09
CA SER A 20 18.18 22.49 -0.18
C SER A 20 18.08 23.98 -0.50
N LYS A 21 18.86 24.80 0.21
CA LYS A 21 18.91 26.27 0.06
C LYS A 21 17.63 27.02 0.44
N ASP A 22 16.62 26.34 0.99
CA ASP A 22 15.37 26.94 1.45
C ASP A 22 14.89 26.24 2.74
N TRP A 23 15.63 26.50 3.82
CA TRP A 23 15.51 25.76 5.08
C TRP A 23 14.24 26.08 5.88
N GLY A 24 13.54 27.15 5.54
CA GLY A 24 12.31 27.59 6.22
C GLY A 24 11.02 27.12 5.54
N GLN A 25 11.11 26.59 4.32
CA GLN A 25 9.96 26.15 3.55
C GLN A 25 9.47 24.77 4.01
N ASP A 26 8.21 24.69 4.40
CA ASP A 26 7.51 23.41 4.54
C ASP A 26 7.20 22.86 3.14
N TRP A 27 7.92 21.82 2.75
CA TRP A 27 7.77 21.13 1.46
C TRP A 27 6.91 19.87 1.58
N GLY A 28 6.57 19.45 2.80
CA GLY A 28 5.88 18.20 3.10
C GLY A 28 6.66 17.29 4.06
N SER A 29 6.33 15.99 4.02
CA SER A 29 6.85 15.01 4.98
C SER A 29 7.29 13.70 4.31
N LEU A 30 8.43 13.15 4.74
CA LEU A 30 8.86 11.80 4.37
C LEU A 30 8.55 10.82 5.51
N ARG A 31 7.98 9.66 5.17
CA ARG A 31 7.73 8.56 6.12
C ARG A 31 8.55 7.33 5.73
N ARG A 32 9.23 6.74 6.69
CA ARG A 32 9.82 5.40 6.59
C ARG A 32 8.80 4.38 7.08
N PHE A 33 8.66 3.29 6.35
CA PHE A 33 7.84 2.15 6.74
C PHE A 33 8.71 0.97 7.18
N GLU A 34 8.30 0.32 8.26
CA GLU A 34 8.92 -0.90 8.76
C GLU A 34 7.85 -1.98 8.93
N THR A 35 8.19 -3.23 8.62
CA THR A 35 7.24 -4.34 8.77
C THR A 35 7.00 -4.61 10.26
N ILE A 36 5.74 -4.90 10.62
CA ILE A 36 5.40 -5.20 12.03
C ILE A 36 5.99 -6.55 12.46
N VAL A 37 6.15 -7.45 11.50
CA VAL A 37 6.79 -8.77 11.67
C VAL A 37 7.76 -9.00 10.51
N GLU A 38 8.79 -9.81 10.73
CA GLU A 38 9.63 -10.30 9.63
C GLU A 38 8.86 -11.37 8.86
N ALA A 39 8.57 -11.10 7.59
CA ALA A 39 7.83 -11.99 6.72
C ALA A 39 8.42 -11.96 5.30
N GLN A 40 8.28 -13.07 4.59
CA GLN A 40 8.65 -13.17 3.18
C GLN A 40 7.38 -13.15 2.30
N PRO A 41 7.46 -12.65 1.06
CA PRO A 41 6.36 -12.76 0.11
C PRO A 41 5.91 -14.21 -0.09
N ALA A 42 4.61 -14.42 -0.30
CA ALA A 42 4.08 -15.74 -0.63
C ALA A 42 4.34 -16.09 -2.10
N GLU A 43 4.62 -17.37 -2.38
CA GLU A 43 4.53 -17.91 -3.73
C GLU A 43 3.06 -18.08 -4.11
N LEU A 44 2.67 -17.55 -5.27
CA LEU A 44 1.29 -17.59 -5.75
C LEU A 44 1.15 -18.69 -6.81
N ASP A 45 0.19 -19.58 -6.61
CA ASP A 45 -0.25 -20.50 -7.66
C ASP A 45 -1.27 -19.79 -8.55
N LEU A 46 -0.98 -19.73 -9.86
CA LEU A 46 -1.71 -18.96 -10.84
C LEU A 46 -2.26 -19.87 -11.94
N GLY A 47 -3.50 -19.60 -12.36
CA GLY A 47 -4.16 -20.32 -13.44
C GLY A 47 -4.93 -19.41 -14.38
N THR A 48 -5.37 -19.97 -15.50
CA THR A 48 -6.15 -19.26 -16.52
C THR A 48 -7.47 -20.00 -16.75
N THR A 49 -8.55 -19.24 -16.90
CA THR A 49 -9.88 -19.76 -17.24
C THR A 49 -10.55 -18.85 -18.26
N THR A 50 -11.29 -19.45 -19.20
CA THR A 50 -12.04 -18.71 -20.23
C THR A 50 -13.45 -18.44 -19.74
N HIS A 51 -13.83 -17.17 -19.71
CA HIS A 51 -15.18 -16.73 -19.38
C HIS A 51 -15.91 -16.15 -20.59
N SER A 52 -17.24 -16.15 -20.55
CA SER A 52 -18.06 -15.49 -21.57
C SER A 52 -18.08 -13.97 -21.39
N GLY A 53 -18.44 -13.22 -22.42
CA GLY A 53 -18.39 -11.74 -22.40
C GLY A 53 -19.36 -11.05 -21.43
N LEU A 54 -20.30 -11.79 -20.83
CA LEU A 54 -21.25 -11.30 -19.83
C LEU A 54 -21.03 -11.93 -18.44
N TRP A 55 -19.97 -12.72 -18.27
CA TRP A 55 -19.68 -13.36 -17.00
C TRP A 55 -19.27 -12.34 -15.93
N SER A 56 -19.75 -12.55 -14.70
CA SER A 56 -19.34 -11.80 -13.51
C SER A 56 -19.26 -12.76 -12.32
N PRO A 57 -18.20 -12.70 -11.49
CA PRO A 57 -18.07 -13.54 -10.29
C PRO A 57 -18.92 -13.04 -9.10
N GLY A 58 -19.73 -12.01 -9.30
CA GLY A 58 -20.47 -11.31 -8.25
C GLY A 58 -19.94 -9.88 -8.04
N SER A 59 -20.63 -9.13 -7.17
CA SER A 59 -20.26 -7.75 -6.85
C SER A 59 -19.05 -7.68 -5.90
N MET A 60 -18.16 -6.72 -6.13
CA MET A 60 -17.07 -6.40 -5.19
C MET A 60 -17.61 -5.82 -3.88
N ARG A 61 -16.91 -6.08 -2.77
CA ARG A 61 -17.21 -5.44 -1.48
C ARG A 61 -16.80 -3.97 -1.51
N TYR A 62 -17.75 -3.08 -1.20
CA TYR A 62 -17.51 -1.63 -1.11
C TYR A 62 -18.05 -1.00 0.19
N GLN A 63 -18.80 -1.77 0.99
CA GLN A 63 -19.37 -1.36 2.28
C GLN A 63 -19.17 -2.49 3.33
N PRO A 64 -19.28 -2.18 4.63
CA PRO A 64 -19.15 -3.15 5.72
C PRO A 64 -20.05 -4.36 5.57
#